data_AF-A0AAD4ISD0-F1
#
_entry.id   AF-A0AAD4ISD0-F1
#
_cell.length_a   1.000
_cell.length_b   1.000
_cell.length_c   1.000
_cell.angle_alpha   90.00
_cell.angle_beta   90.00
_cell.angle_gamma   90.00
#
_symmetry.space_group_name_H-M   'P 1'
#
loop_
_entity.id
_entity.type
_entity.pdbx_description
1 polymer ?
#
loop_
_entity_poly.entity_id
_entity_poly.type
_entity_poly.pdbx_seq_one_letter_code
_entity_poly.pdbx_strand_id
1 'polypeptide(L)'
;MSLTIPTNLSKSISTPKLLAAKSRSATIVCQANSPNQEEKISSSTTSQLKAFSAALALSSIILSAPVLPASADISGLTPCKESKQFAKREKQEIKKLESSLKLYAPDSAPALAINATIEKTKRRFENYGKVGLLCGSDGLPHLIVSGDQRHWGEFITPGILFLYIAGWIGWVGRSYLIAIRDDKKPTQKEIIIDVPLATSLLGRGFIWPVAAYRELLNGELIDPNV
;
A
#
# COMPACT_ATOMS: atom_id res chain seq x y z
N MET A 1 -54.85 -12.12 10.29
CA MET A 1 -53.98 -13.30 10.20
C MET A 1 -52.61 -12.88 10.71
N SER A 2 -52.29 -13.29 11.94
CA SER A 2 -51.11 -12.88 12.69
C SER A 2 -49.89 -13.67 12.21
N LEU A 3 -48.82 -12.99 11.82
CA LEU A 3 -47.53 -13.62 11.51
C LEU A 3 -46.59 -13.42 12.70
N THR A 4 -46.46 -14.48 13.48
CA THR A 4 -45.56 -14.63 14.62
C THR A 4 -44.12 -14.87 14.14
N ILE A 5 -43.20 -14.07 14.65
CA ILE A 5 -41.73 -14.22 14.47
C ILE A 5 -41.22 -15.17 15.56
N PRO A 6 -40.53 -16.28 15.25
CA PRO A 6 -39.92 -17.11 16.27
C PRO A 6 -38.59 -16.49 16.74
N THR A 7 -38.60 -16.00 17.99
CA THR A 7 -37.44 -15.72 18.82
C THR A 7 -36.90 -17.02 19.40
N ASN A 8 -35.76 -17.53 18.93
CA ASN A 8 -34.93 -18.51 19.65
C ASN A 8 -33.61 -18.75 18.90
N LEU A 9 -32.52 -18.12 19.34
CA LEU A 9 -31.18 -18.71 19.47
C LEU A 9 -30.22 -17.63 20.00
N SER A 10 -30.29 -17.35 21.30
CA SER A 10 -29.21 -16.68 22.03
C SER A 10 -28.29 -17.76 22.60
N LYS A 11 -27.07 -17.85 22.07
CA LYS A 11 -25.98 -18.56 22.76
C LYS A 11 -24.76 -17.65 22.85
N SER A 12 -24.38 -17.42 24.08
CA SER A 12 -23.35 -16.49 24.53
C SER A 12 -21.99 -17.19 24.64
N ILE A 13 -20.93 -16.40 24.41
CA ILE A 13 -19.56 -16.53 24.96
C ILE A 13 -18.69 -17.70 24.46
N SER A 14 -17.58 -17.33 23.81
CA SER A 14 -16.23 -17.56 24.36
C SER A 14 -15.18 -16.83 23.53
N THR A 15 -14.63 -15.76 24.09
CA THR A 15 -13.41 -15.08 23.62
C THR A 15 -12.18 -15.90 24.02
N PRO A 16 -11.21 -16.16 23.13
CA PRO A 16 -9.96 -16.80 23.54
C PRO A 16 -9.07 -15.81 24.30
N LYS A 17 -8.66 -16.21 25.51
CA LYS A 17 -7.68 -15.53 26.37
C LYS A 17 -6.36 -15.31 25.64
N LEU A 18 -5.93 -14.04 25.56
CA LEU A 18 -4.55 -13.65 25.29
C LEU A 18 -3.63 -14.20 26.38
N LEU A 19 -2.72 -15.08 25.99
CA LEU A 19 -1.62 -15.54 26.83
C LEU A 19 -0.63 -14.39 27.03
N ALA A 20 -0.39 -14.05 28.29
CA ALA A 20 0.60 -13.06 28.71
C ALA A 20 2.00 -13.51 28.29
N ALA A 21 2.64 -12.71 27.43
CA ALA A 21 4.06 -12.86 27.11
C ALA A 21 4.90 -12.44 28.34
N LYS A 22 5.76 -13.35 28.78
CA LYS A 22 6.69 -13.15 29.90
C LYS A 22 7.78 -12.14 29.50
N SER A 23 7.77 -10.96 30.14
CA SER A 23 8.83 -9.96 30.03
C SER A 23 10.16 -10.57 30.51
N ARG A 24 11.16 -10.63 29.63
CA ARG A 24 12.55 -10.93 30.02
C ARG A 24 13.24 -9.60 30.32
N SER A 25 13.57 -9.41 31.58
CA SER A 25 14.38 -8.28 32.05
C SER A 25 15.79 -8.41 31.49
N ALA A 26 16.20 -7.51 30.60
CA ALA A 26 17.58 -7.38 30.16
C ALA A 26 18.28 -6.38 31.07
N THR A 27 19.24 -6.86 31.86
CA THR A 27 20.11 -6.03 32.70
C THR A 27 21.13 -5.32 31.81
N ILE A 28 21.03 -4.00 31.71
CA ILE A 28 22.04 -3.15 31.08
C ILE A 28 23.13 -2.89 32.12
N VAL A 29 24.34 -3.40 31.89
CA VAL A 29 25.53 -3.07 32.67
C VAL A 29 26.32 -2.03 31.89
N CYS A 30 26.32 -0.79 32.37
CA CYS A 30 27.27 0.23 31.96
C CYS A 30 28.53 0.06 32.81
N GLN A 31 29.69 -0.12 32.19
CA GLN A 31 30.97 0.02 32.87
C GLN A 31 31.82 1.05 32.14
N ALA A 32 32.02 2.19 32.81
CA ALA A 32 32.99 3.19 32.45
C ALA A 32 34.32 2.82 33.12
N ASN A 33 35.42 2.86 32.38
CA ASN A 33 36.73 3.06 32.98
C ASN A 33 37.71 3.67 31.96
N SER A 34 38.32 4.78 32.36
CA SER A 34 39.53 5.37 31.80
C SER A 34 40.40 5.81 32.99
N PRO A 35 41.67 6.16 32.79
CA PRO A 35 42.78 5.38 32.23
C PRO A 35 43.91 5.25 33.29
N ASN A 36 44.93 4.41 33.05
CA ASN A 36 46.33 4.75 33.38
C ASN A 36 47.33 3.72 32.83
N GLN A 37 48.49 4.28 32.51
CA GLN A 37 49.61 3.77 31.72
C GLN A 37 50.45 2.70 32.45
N GLU A 38 51.09 1.80 31.69
CA GLU A 38 52.57 1.75 31.56
C GLU A 38 53.01 0.68 30.55
N GLU A 39 54.27 0.80 30.14
CA GLU A 39 54.87 0.46 28.84
C GLU A 39 55.27 -1.02 28.64
N LYS A 40 55.30 -1.46 27.36
CA LYS A 40 56.50 -2.07 26.76
C LYS A 40 56.45 -2.10 25.23
N ILE A 41 57.59 -1.73 24.66
CA ILE A 41 57.93 -1.48 23.26
C ILE A 41 58.09 -2.77 22.44
N SER A 42 57.60 -2.82 21.19
CA SER A 42 58.42 -3.16 20.00
C SER A 42 57.67 -3.05 18.66
N SER A 43 58.17 -2.11 17.85
CA SER A 43 58.31 -2.10 16.38
C SER A 43 57.10 -2.17 15.42
N SER A 44 56.99 -1.08 14.64
CA SER A 44 56.57 -0.97 13.22
C SER A 44 55.11 -0.59 12.88
N THR A 45 54.72 0.67 13.08
CA THR A 45 53.62 1.30 12.30
C THR A 45 53.62 2.82 12.44
N THR A 46 54.22 3.55 11.49
CA THR A 46 54.05 5.02 11.40
C THR A 46 54.11 5.50 9.95
N SER A 47 53.05 5.31 9.18
CA SER A 47 52.86 6.05 7.91
C SER A 47 51.43 6.08 7.36
N GLN A 48 50.40 5.58 8.06
CA GLN A 48 49.06 5.39 7.49
C GLN A 48 47.90 6.05 8.28
N LEU A 49 48.17 6.97 9.23
CA LEU A 49 47.11 7.56 10.07
C LEU A 49 46.90 9.07 9.91
N LYS A 50 47.70 9.78 9.09
CA LYS A 50 47.48 11.22 8.83
C LYS A 50 46.56 11.53 7.63
N ALA A 51 46.28 10.54 6.78
CA ALA A 51 45.45 10.74 5.58
C ALA A 51 43.94 10.52 5.79
N PHE A 52 43.53 9.85 6.88
CA PHE A 52 42.11 9.53 7.13
C PHE A 52 41.36 10.60 7.94
N SER A 53 42.07 11.47 8.69
CA SER A 53 41.43 12.54 9.47
C SER A 53 40.98 13.74 8.61
N ALA A 54 41.63 13.99 7.47
CA ALA A 54 41.27 15.09 6.57
C ALA A 54 40.03 14.79 5.72
N ALA A 55 39.77 13.51 5.42
CA ALA A 55 38.61 13.09 4.62
C ALA A 55 37.29 13.17 5.41
N LEU A 56 37.31 12.93 6.72
CA LEU A 56 36.12 13.04 7.57
C LEU A 56 35.71 14.49 7.86
N ALA A 57 36.65 15.43 7.90
CA ALA A 57 36.36 16.85 8.11
C ALA A 57 35.72 17.51 6.87
N LEU A 58 36.04 17.03 5.66
CA LEU A 58 35.44 17.54 4.41
C LEU A 58 34.03 16.99 4.16
N SER A 59 33.65 15.87 4.77
CA SER A 59 32.29 15.32 4.69
C SER A 59 31.27 16.11 5.53
N SER A 60 31.71 16.94 6.49
CA SER A 60 30.82 17.65 7.41
C SER A 60 30.31 19.00 6.89
N ILE A 61 30.83 19.51 5.78
CA ILE A 61 30.50 20.86 5.26
C ILE A 61 29.38 20.80 4.19
N ILE A 62 28.94 19.62 3.76
CA ILE A 62 27.88 19.47 2.75
C ILE A 62 26.47 19.46 3.37
N LEU A 63 26.33 19.40 4.70
CA LEU A 63 25.03 19.23 5.37
C LEU A 63 24.38 20.54 5.86
N SER A 64 24.99 21.70 5.62
CA SER A 64 24.47 23.01 6.07
C SER A 64 23.96 23.90 4.94
N ALA A 65 23.50 23.32 3.83
CA ALA A 65 22.66 24.05 2.89
C ALA A 65 21.19 23.96 3.36
N PRO A 66 20.43 25.07 3.42
CA PRO A 66 18.99 24.99 3.63
C PRO A 66 18.40 24.26 2.42
N VAL A 67 18.04 22.99 2.62
CA VAL A 67 17.30 22.21 1.65
C VAL A 67 15.92 22.84 1.58
N LEU A 68 15.76 23.82 0.69
CA LEU A 68 14.42 24.22 0.25
C LEU A 68 13.72 22.94 -0.17
N PRO A 69 12.45 22.71 0.22
CA PRO A 69 11.71 21.59 -0.28
C PRO A 69 11.69 21.72 -1.80
N ALA A 70 12.48 20.91 -2.48
CA ALA A 70 12.36 20.73 -3.91
C ALA A 70 11.01 20.06 -4.12
N SER A 71 9.96 20.87 -4.23
CA SER A 71 8.82 20.57 -5.06
C SER A 71 9.43 20.35 -6.43
N ALA A 72 9.72 19.09 -6.76
CA ALA A 72 9.98 18.72 -8.13
C ALA A 72 8.72 19.11 -8.90
N ASP A 73 8.79 20.23 -9.62
CA ASP A 73 7.77 20.65 -10.57
C ASP A 73 7.78 19.63 -11.71
N ILE A 74 7.11 18.50 -11.48
CA ILE A 74 6.95 17.45 -12.47
C ILE A 74 6.06 18.05 -13.56
N SER A 75 6.68 18.40 -14.68
CA SER A 75 6.02 18.94 -15.88
C SER A 75 5.25 20.26 -15.68
N GLY A 76 5.61 21.08 -14.68
CA GLY A 76 4.94 22.36 -14.42
C GLY A 76 3.53 22.23 -13.84
N LEU A 77 3.19 21.07 -13.28
CA LEU A 77 1.94 20.87 -12.57
C LEU A 77 2.05 21.39 -11.13
N THR A 78 1.00 22.08 -10.70
CA THR A 78 0.91 22.64 -9.34
C THR A 78 0.08 21.72 -8.44
N PRO A 79 0.33 21.68 -7.12
CA PRO A 79 -0.53 20.94 -6.20
C PRO A 79 -2.00 21.36 -6.34
N CYS A 80 -2.92 20.40 -6.47
CA CYS A 80 -4.35 20.68 -6.66
C CYS A 80 -4.96 21.54 -5.54
N LYS A 81 -4.39 21.46 -4.32
CA LYS A 81 -4.77 22.30 -3.18
C LYS A 81 -4.60 23.81 -3.44
N GLU A 82 -3.62 24.19 -4.26
CA GLU A 82 -3.27 25.60 -4.52
C GLU A 82 -3.78 26.08 -5.88
N SER A 83 -4.30 25.18 -6.71
CA SER A 83 -4.82 25.51 -8.04
C SER A 83 -6.13 26.29 -7.96
N LYS A 84 -6.10 27.55 -8.43
CA LYS A 84 -7.30 28.39 -8.56
C LYS A 84 -8.33 27.78 -9.51
N GLN A 85 -7.90 27.00 -10.50
CA GLN A 85 -8.77 26.40 -11.51
C GLN A 85 -9.53 25.20 -10.92
N PHE A 86 -8.87 24.41 -10.07
CA PHE A 86 -9.51 23.33 -9.31
C PHE A 86 -10.61 23.86 -8.38
N ALA A 87 -10.32 24.93 -7.62
CA ALA A 87 -11.31 25.58 -6.76
C ALA A 87 -12.49 26.21 -7.54
N LYS A 88 -12.25 26.70 -8.78
CA LYS A 88 -13.33 27.18 -9.66
C LYS A 88 -14.26 26.03 -10.08
N ARG A 89 -13.71 24.86 -10.42
CA ARG A 89 -14.49 23.66 -10.77
C ARG A 89 -15.37 23.20 -9.62
N GLU A 90 -14.81 23.11 -8.42
CA GLU A 90 -15.56 22.76 -7.21
C GLU A 90 -16.77 23.68 -7.02
N LYS A 91 -16.55 25.00 -7.08
CA LYS A 91 -17.63 25.99 -6.93
C LYS A 91 -18.67 25.88 -8.06
N GLN A 92 -18.25 25.59 -9.28
CA GLN A 92 -19.18 25.41 -10.40
C GLN A 92 -20.05 24.16 -10.23
N GLU A 93 -19.48 23.05 -9.78
CA GLU A 93 -20.22 21.81 -9.50
C GLU A 93 -21.20 21.99 -8.34
N ILE A 94 -20.76 22.62 -7.24
CA ILE A 94 -21.62 22.92 -6.10
C ILE A 94 -22.76 23.86 -6.51
N LYS A 95 -22.47 24.93 -7.25
CA LYS A 95 -23.52 25.84 -7.75
C LYS A 95 -24.54 25.13 -8.63
N LYS A 96 -24.12 24.17 -9.46
CA LYS A 96 -25.04 23.37 -10.27
C LYS A 96 -25.96 22.54 -9.37
N LEU A 97 -25.42 21.86 -8.36
CA LEU A 97 -26.21 21.08 -7.41
C LEU A 97 -27.14 21.96 -6.57
N GLU A 98 -26.68 23.12 -6.10
CA GLU A 98 -27.50 24.11 -5.39
C GLU A 98 -28.61 24.67 -6.28
N SER A 99 -28.34 24.89 -7.57
CA SER A 99 -29.36 25.32 -8.52
C SER A 99 -30.45 24.26 -8.69
N SER A 100 -30.08 22.97 -8.72
CA SER A 100 -31.04 21.86 -8.73
C SER A 100 -31.80 21.72 -7.42
N LEU A 101 -31.16 22.00 -6.28
CA LEU A 101 -31.78 21.92 -4.96
C LEU A 101 -32.94 22.90 -4.80
N LYS A 102 -32.86 24.09 -5.41
CA LYS A 102 -33.92 25.12 -5.36
C LYS A 102 -35.24 24.69 -6.01
N LEU A 103 -35.23 23.66 -6.87
CA LEU A 103 -36.45 23.16 -7.51
C LEU A 103 -37.27 22.24 -6.59
N TYR A 104 -36.69 21.80 -5.47
CA TYR A 104 -37.30 20.82 -4.56
C TYR A 104 -37.58 21.43 -3.19
N ALA A 105 -38.63 20.94 -2.52
CA ALA A 105 -38.94 21.32 -1.14
C ALA A 105 -37.85 20.79 -0.18
N PRO A 106 -37.51 21.55 0.88
CA PRO A 106 -36.37 21.24 1.76
C PRO A 106 -36.49 19.92 2.54
N ASP A 107 -37.72 19.45 2.76
CA ASP A 107 -38.09 18.23 3.47
C ASP A 107 -38.30 17.02 2.52
N SER A 108 -38.17 17.22 1.21
CA SER A 108 -38.38 16.17 0.22
C SER A 108 -37.17 15.22 0.12
N ALA A 109 -37.42 13.94 -0.15
CA ALA A 109 -36.38 12.94 -0.41
C ALA A 109 -35.30 13.37 -1.46
N PRO A 110 -35.64 14.03 -2.58
CA PRO A 110 -34.62 14.50 -3.53
C PRO A 110 -33.73 15.62 -2.95
N ALA A 111 -34.25 16.51 -2.09
CA ALA A 111 -33.43 17.54 -1.46
C ALA A 111 -32.37 16.93 -0.53
N LEU A 112 -32.73 15.90 0.24
CA LEU A 112 -31.78 15.16 1.08
C LEU A 112 -30.69 14.46 0.24
N ALA A 113 -31.08 13.84 -0.88
CA ALA A 113 -30.14 13.18 -1.79
C ALA A 113 -29.18 14.18 -2.46
N ILE A 114 -29.65 15.37 -2.83
CA ILE A 114 -28.81 16.43 -3.41
C ILE A 114 -27.83 16.97 -2.35
N ASN A 115 -28.29 17.18 -1.11
CA ASN A 115 -27.41 17.58 0.00
C ASN A 115 -26.30 16.54 0.26
N ALA A 116 -26.64 15.26 0.31
CA ALA A 116 -25.66 14.18 0.44
C ALA A 116 -24.68 14.15 -0.75
N THR A 117 -25.14 14.50 -1.94
CA THR A 117 -24.28 14.62 -3.13
C THR A 117 -23.34 15.82 -3.02
N ILE A 118 -23.82 16.97 -2.55
CA ILE A 118 -22.99 18.16 -2.28
C ILE A 118 -21.88 17.82 -1.28
N GLU A 119 -22.21 17.12 -0.19
CA GLU A 119 -21.21 16.69 0.80
C GLU A 119 -20.21 15.69 0.22
N LYS A 120 -20.65 14.70 -0.56
CA LYS A 120 -19.75 13.76 -1.25
C LYS A 120 -18.82 14.49 -2.21
N THR A 121 -19.33 15.46 -2.96
CA THR A 121 -18.54 16.27 -3.88
C THR A 121 -17.48 17.08 -3.13
N LYS A 122 -17.85 17.79 -2.05
CA LYS A 122 -16.88 18.50 -1.19
C LYS A 122 -15.81 17.57 -0.66
N ARG A 123 -16.20 16.41 -0.09
CA ARG A 123 -15.26 15.39 0.40
C ARG A 123 -14.33 14.88 -0.71
N ARG A 124 -14.83 14.70 -1.93
CA ARG A 124 -14.02 14.28 -3.09
C ARG A 124 -12.96 15.32 -3.45
N PHE A 125 -13.35 16.60 -3.59
CA PHE A 125 -12.40 17.68 -3.90
C PHE A 125 -11.37 17.87 -2.78
N GLU A 126 -11.80 17.78 -1.51
CA GLU A 126 -10.88 17.81 -0.37
C GLU A 126 -9.90 16.64 -0.38
N ASN A 127 -10.37 15.42 -0.65
CA ASN A 127 -9.49 14.25 -0.70
C ASN A 127 -8.46 14.38 -1.82
N TYR A 128 -8.86 14.82 -3.01
CA TYR A 128 -7.92 15.08 -4.11
C TYR A 128 -6.89 16.16 -3.77
N GLY A 129 -7.28 17.19 -3.01
CA GLY A 129 -6.34 18.20 -2.49
C GLY A 129 -5.42 17.69 -1.38
N LYS A 130 -5.85 16.71 -0.58
CA LYS A 130 -5.09 16.13 0.55
C LYS A 130 -4.08 15.06 0.11
N VAL A 131 -4.44 14.25 -0.89
CA VAL A 131 -3.60 13.16 -1.42
C VAL A 131 -2.36 13.71 -2.15
N GLY A 132 -2.29 15.02 -2.39
CA GLY A 132 -1.14 15.65 -3.02
C GLY A 132 -1.14 15.54 -4.54
N LEU A 133 -2.31 15.26 -5.15
CA LEU A 133 -2.45 15.18 -6.60
C LEU A 133 -2.01 16.49 -7.26
N LEU A 134 -1.39 16.36 -8.42
CA LEU A 134 -0.90 17.48 -9.21
C LEU A 134 -1.94 17.87 -10.26
N CYS A 135 -2.26 19.16 -10.34
CA CYS A 135 -3.23 19.74 -11.26
C CYS A 135 -2.54 20.53 -12.37
N GLY A 136 -2.97 20.30 -13.61
CA GLY A 136 -2.55 21.08 -14.78
C GLY A 136 -3.28 22.42 -14.89
N SER A 137 -3.07 23.11 -16.01
CA SER A 137 -3.73 24.39 -16.34
C SER A 137 -5.25 24.32 -16.36
N ASP A 138 -5.81 23.14 -16.65
CA ASP A 138 -7.26 22.90 -16.69
C ASP A 138 -7.91 22.78 -15.31
N GLY A 139 -7.10 22.63 -14.26
CA GLY A 139 -7.57 22.37 -12.89
C GLY A 139 -8.11 20.96 -12.70
N LEU A 140 -7.66 19.98 -13.50
CA LEU A 140 -7.96 18.56 -13.31
C LEU A 140 -6.75 17.84 -12.71
N PRO A 141 -6.95 16.92 -11.75
CA PRO A 141 -5.87 16.09 -11.22
C PRO A 141 -5.29 15.18 -12.29
N HIS A 142 -3.97 15.19 -12.44
CA HIS A 142 -3.19 14.29 -13.28
C HIS A 142 -2.43 13.31 -12.41
N LEU A 143 -2.20 12.11 -12.93
CA LEU A 143 -1.45 11.06 -12.24
C LEU A 143 -0.04 10.99 -12.81
N ILE A 144 0.95 10.83 -11.94
CA ILE A 144 2.36 10.64 -12.32
C ILE A 144 2.72 9.17 -12.17
N VAL A 145 3.05 8.54 -13.31
CA VAL A 145 3.37 7.11 -13.38
C VAL A 145 4.89 6.85 -13.39
N SER A 146 5.72 7.90 -13.27
CA SER A 146 7.19 7.83 -13.40
C SER A 146 7.91 7.09 -12.26
N GLY A 147 7.20 6.61 -11.23
CA GLY A 147 7.81 5.92 -10.09
C GLY A 147 8.50 6.83 -9.09
N ASP A 148 8.12 8.11 -9.03
CA ASP A 148 8.57 9.04 -7.99
C ASP A 148 7.95 8.69 -6.63
N GLN A 149 8.76 8.60 -5.58
CA GLN A 149 8.38 8.17 -4.23
C GLN A 149 7.17 8.94 -3.68
N ARG A 150 7.06 10.24 -3.98
CA ARG A 150 5.98 11.11 -3.49
C ARG A 150 4.62 10.76 -4.11
N HIS A 151 4.60 10.12 -5.27
CA HIS A 151 3.41 9.79 -6.05
C HIS A 151 3.21 8.26 -6.19
N TRP A 152 3.92 7.43 -5.41
CA TRP A 152 3.76 5.96 -5.43
C TRP A 152 2.35 5.48 -5.08
N GLY A 153 1.59 6.27 -4.31
CA GLY A 153 0.20 5.98 -4.00
C GLY A 153 -0.73 6.07 -5.22
N GLU A 154 -0.32 6.77 -6.28
CA GLU A 154 -1.16 7.00 -7.46
C GLU A 154 -1.20 5.79 -8.41
N PHE A 155 -0.06 5.13 -8.61
CA PHE A 155 0.04 4.04 -9.59
C PHE A 155 0.77 2.80 -9.06
N ILE A 156 1.91 2.95 -8.38
CA ILE A 156 2.73 1.80 -7.98
C ILE A 156 2.02 0.93 -6.93
N THR A 157 1.45 1.56 -5.90
CA THR A 157 0.71 0.84 -4.84
C THR A 157 -0.50 0.09 -5.39
N PRO A 158 -1.43 0.73 -6.14
CA PRO A 158 -2.54 0.00 -6.74
C PRO A 158 -2.10 -0.99 -7.84
N GLY A 159 -1.00 -0.71 -8.54
CA GLY A 159 -0.43 -1.60 -9.56
C GLY A 159 0.13 -2.90 -8.98
N ILE A 160 0.90 -2.82 -7.90
CA ILE A 160 1.40 -4.01 -7.18
C ILE A 160 0.23 -4.79 -6.59
N LEU A 161 -0.77 -4.11 -6.03
CA LEU A 161 -1.99 -4.75 -5.54
C LEU A 161 -2.72 -5.51 -6.66
N PHE A 162 -2.84 -4.89 -7.84
CA PHE A 162 -3.43 -5.54 -9.01
C PHE A 162 -2.65 -6.78 -9.44
N LEU A 163 -1.32 -6.67 -9.60
CA LEU A 163 -0.47 -7.81 -9.98
C LEU A 163 -0.52 -8.92 -8.94
N TYR A 164 -0.60 -8.57 -7.65
CA TYR A 164 -0.73 -9.55 -6.57
C TYR A 164 -2.05 -10.34 -6.67
N ILE A 165 -3.17 -9.66 -6.91
CA ILE A 165 -4.48 -10.31 -7.05
C ILE A 165 -4.53 -11.14 -8.35
N ALA A 166 -4.07 -10.58 -9.47
CA ALA A 166 -4.05 -11.27 -10.76
C ALA A 166 -3.14 -12.50 -10.72
N GLY A 167 -1.96 -12.38 -10.11
CA GLY A 167 -1.04 -13.50 -9.92
C GLY A 167 -1.59 -14.57 -8.97
N TRP A 168 -2.33 -14.19 -7.92
CA TRP A 168 -3.02 -15.15 -7.07
C TRP A 168 -4.06 -15.96 -7.88
N ILE A 169 -4.94 -15.28 -8.62
CA ILE A 169 -5.96 -15.94 -9.45
C ILE A 169 -5.31 -16.88 -10.46
N GLY A 170 -4.29 -16.40 -11.18
CA GLY A 170 -3.56 -17.22 -12.15
C GLY A 170 -2.85 -18.42 -11.53
N TRP A 171 -2.24 -18.24 -10.35
CA TRP A 171 -1.52 -19.31 -9.65
C TRP A 171 -2.47 -20.41 -9.16
N VAL A 172 -3.62 -20.04 -8.60
CA VAL A 172 -4.65 -20.99 -8.17
C VAL A 172 -5.23 -21.74 -9.36
N GLY A 173 -5.50 -21.04 -10.48
CA GLY A 173 -5.95 -21.65 -11.72
C GLY A 173 -4.96 -22.68 -12.26
N ARG A 174 -3.67 -22.32 -12.37
CA ARG A 174 -2.60 -23.24 -12.77
C ARG A 174 -2.51 -24.45 -11.82
N SER A 175 -2.51 -24.20 -10.52
CA SER A 175 -2.40 -25.27 -9.51
C SER A 175 -3.57 -26.25 -9.58
N TYR A 176 -4.79 -25.75 -9.85
CA TYR A 176 -5.98 -26.59 -9.99
C TYR A 176 -5.88 -27.48 -11.24
N LEU A 177 -5.51 -26.91 -12.39
CA LEU A 177 -5.34 -27.66 -13.63
C LEU A 177 -4.26 -28.75 -13.52
N ILE A 178 -3.14 -28.45 -12.84
CA ILE A 178 -2.09 -29.44 -12.59
C ILE A 178 -2.60 -30.57 -11.69
N ALA A 179 -3.37 -30.26 -10.64
CA ALA A 179 -3.88 -31.25 -9.69
C ALA A 179 -4.91 -32.21 -10.30
N ILE A 180 -5.70 -31.77 -11.28
CA ILE A 180 -6.73 -32.61 -11.94
C ILE A 180 -6.20 -33.37 -13.15
N ARG A 181 -5.01 -33.01 -13.69
CA ARG A 181 -4.45 -33.60 -14.92
C ARG A 181 -4.29 -35.13 -14.83
N ASP A 182 -3.93 -35.62 -13.64
CA ASP A 182 -3.65 -37.05 -13.41
C ASP A 182 -4.90 -37.84 -12.97
N ASP A 183 -6.08 -37.20 -12.90
CA ASP A 183 -7.34 -37.87 -12.57
C ASP A 183 -7.88 -38.66 -13.78
N LYS A 184 -8.77 -39.62 -13.54
CA LYS A 184 -9.32 -40.52 -14.57
C LYS A 184 -10.16 -39.77 -15.63
N LYS A 185 -10.71 -38.60 -15.29
CA LYS A 185 -11.59 -37.78 -16.14
C LYS A 185 -11.36 -36.28 -15.88
N PRO A 186 -10.23 -35.70 -16.32
CA PRO A 186 -9.90 -34.29 -16.04
C PRO A 186 -10.94 -33.31 -16.61
N THR A 187 -11.44 -33.59 -17.82
CA THR A 187 -12.47 -32.76 -18.49
C THR A 187 -13.78 -32.65 -17.70
N GLN A 188 -14.12 -33.66 -16.90
CA GLN A 188 -15.30 -33.62 -16.05
C GLN A 188 -15.10 -32.68 -14.85
N LYS A 189 -13.88 -32.59 -14.32
CA LYS A 189 -13.49 -31.73 -13.19
C LYS A 189 -13.28 -30.27 -13.57
N GLU A 190 -13.21 -29.98 -14.87
CA GLU A 190 -13.23 -28.61 -15.41
C GLU A 190 -14.68 -28.06 -15.50
N ILE A 191 -15.64 -28.91 -15.90
CA ILE A 191 -17.06 -28.52 -16.00
C ILE A 191 -17.69 -28.49 -14.61
N ILE A 192 -17.46 -29.53 -13.81
CA ILE A 192 -17.95 -29.65 -12.43
C ILE A 192 -16.75 -29.48 -11.53
N ILE A 193 -16.55 -28.24 -11.07
CA ILE A 193 -15.39 -27.87 -10.25
C ILE A 193 -15.44 -28.61 -8.91
N ASP A 194 -14.31 -29.20 -8.56
CA ASP A 194 -14.08 -29.78 -7.25
C ASP A 194 -13.85 -28.66 -6.22
N VAL A 195 -14.95 -28.17 -5.65
CA VAL A 195 -14.96 -27.09 -4.66
C VAL A 195 -14.03 -27.34 -3.46
N PRO A 196 -13.98 -28.55 -2.83
CA PRO A 196 -13.08 -28.77 -1.71
C PRO A 196 -11.61 -28.74 -2.13
N LEU A 197 -11.25 -29.28 -3.30
CA LEU A 197 -9.89 -29.19 -3.83
C LEU A 197 -9.53 -27.72 -4.15
N ALA A 198 -10.41 -26.99 -4.84
CA ALA A 198 -10.19 -25.59 -5.19
C ALA A 198 -9.99 -24.70 -3.96
N THR A 199 -10.77 -24.92 -2.90
CA THR A 199 -10.65 -24.17 -1.63
C THR A 199 -9.31 -24.43 -0.93
N SER A 200 -8.81 -25.66 -1.00
CA SER A 200 -7.49 -26.00 -0.45
C SER A 200 -6.34 -25.31 -1.22
N LEU A 201 -6.49 -25.14 -2.54
CA LEU A 201 -5.50 -24.47 -3.39
C LEU A 201 -5.58 -22.94 -3.30
N LEU A 202 -6.78 -22.38 -3.08
CA LEU A 202 -7.00 -20.95 -2.86
C LEU A 202 -6.11 -20.39 -1.74
N GLY A 203 -5.99 -21.10 -0.61
CA GLY A 203 -5.12 -20.69 0.51
C GLY A 203 -3.63 -20.75 0.18
N ARG A 204 -3.20 -21.69 -0.68
CA ARG A 204 -1.80 -21.79 -1.13
C ARG A 204 -1.40 -20.66 -2.07
N GLY A 205 -2.37 -20.09 -2.80
CA GLY A 205 -2.14 -18.95 -3.68
C GLY A 205 -1.72 -17.65 -2.99
N PHE A 206 -1.85 -17.53 -1.67
CA PHE A 206 -1.43 -16.32 -0.95
C PHE A 206 0.10 -16.08 -1.02
N ILE A 207 0.90 -17.15 -1.04
CA ILE A 207 2.37 -17.08 -1.13
C ILE A 207 2.88 -17.25 -2.58
N TRP A 208 2.00 -17.03 -3.57
CA TRP A 208 2.32 -17.26 -4.98
C TRP A 208 3.60 -16.56 -5.47
N PRO A 209 3.98 -15.32 -5.07
CA PRO A 209 5.16 -14.68 -5.66
C PRO A 209 6.44 -15.45 -5.35
N VAL A 210 6.54 -15.99 -4.14
CA VAL A 210 7.72 -16.77 -3.69
C VAL A 210 7.69 -18.17 -4.30
N ALA A 211 6.52 -18.81 -4.33
CA ALA A 211 6.36 -20.14 -4.91
C ALA A 211 6.66 -20.14 -6.42
N ALA A 212 6.06 -19.19 -7.16
CA ALA A 212 6.29 -19.01 -8.58
C ALA A 212 7.75 -18.68 -8.90
N TYR A 213 8.40 -17.84 -8.09
CA TYR A 213 9.81 -17.52 -8.29
C TYR A 213 10.71 -18.75 -8.08
N ARG A 214 10.41 -19.59 -7.08
CA ARG A 214 11.15 -20.85 -6.87
C ARG A 214 10.91 -21.86 -7.98
N GLU A 215 9.67 -22.05 -8.42
CA GLU A 215 9.35 -22.96 -9.54
C GLU A 215 9.94 -22.48 -10.87
N LEU A 216 10.04 -21.16 -11.07
CA LEU A 216 10.74 -20.59 -12.23
C LEU A 216 12.24 -20.93 -12.21
N LEU A 217 12.91 -20.78 -11.06
CA LEU A 217 14.32 -21.13 -10.92
C LEU A 217 14.59 -22.63 -11.03
N ASN A 218 13.66 -23.45 -10.57
CA ASN A 218 13.74 -24.91 -10.65
C ASN A 218 13.38 -25.47 -12.05
N GLY A 219 12.85 -24.63 -12.94
CA GLY A 219 12.44 -25.04 -14.29
C GLY A 219 11.11 -25.81 -14.35
N GLU A 220 10.32 -25.83 -13.28
CA GLU A 220 9.00 -26.51 -13.24
C GLU A 220 7.87 -25.61 -13.77
N LEU A 221 8.11 -24.30 -13.87
CA LEU A 221 7.12 -23.34 -14.36
C LEU A 221 6.92 -23.39 -15.88
N ILE A 222 7.97 -23.77 -16.63
CA ILE A 222 8.01 -23.73 -18.10
C ILE A 222 8.16 -25.16 -18.61
N ASP A 223 7.39 -25.53 -19.63
CA ASP A 223 7.57 -26.83 -20.30
C ASP A 223 8.84 -26.79 -21.16
N PRO A 224 9.82 -27.69 -20.97
CA PRO A 224 11.04 -27.73 -21.76
C PRO A 224 10.83 -28.14 -23.23
N ASN A 225 9.64 -28.65 -23.59
CA ASN A 225 9.32 -29.13 -24.94
C ASN A 225 8.60 -28.08 -25.81
N VAL A 226 8.46 -26.86 -25.32
CA VAL A 226 7.92 -25.70 -26.07
C VAL A 226 9.05 -24.89 -26.68
#